data_AF-A0A2D9M706-F1
#
_entry.id   AF-A0A2D9M706-F1
#
_cell.length_a   1.000
_cell.length_b   1.000
_cell.length_c   1.000
_cell.angle_alpha   90.00
_cell.angle_beta   90.00
_cell.angle_gamma   90.00
#
_symmetry.space_group_name_H-M   'P 1'
#
loop_
_entity.id
_entity.type
_entity.pdbx_description
1 polymer ?
#
loop_
_entity_poly.entity_id
_entity_poly.type
_entity_poly.pdbx_seq_one_letter_code
_entity_poly.pdbx_strand_id
1 'polypeptide(L)'
;QLESHEEYDIQVTWNGADASDSNGVYQVTFNSNAGEFAQVPGHSEQELAQRYLHVLPLVENSQIEGVYEWDWDDDSPRIVETTDASAISSLFMELEESRFSASMNSTSSEFDTIGPVVGDGHPTSIGDGPLDGIAVFMRDNFWQPFGISVTMQFLILGCIFGSIQGGSQGLARSLFGQMVPESRSAEFFGFFGFFGKVAALVGPVMYGVLAVAYDSRVGIASISILFISGTIMLRFVDVEAGIEAAQEEDRRIRGQSFSEE
;
A
#
# COMPACT_ATOMS: atom_id res chain seq x y z
N GLN A 1 0.33 8.73 -11.37
CA GLN A 1 1.45 9.50 -11.93
C GLN A 1 1.16 10.96 -11.69
N LEU A 2 2.20 11.71 -11.37
CA LEU A 2 2.14 13.13 -11.04
C LEU A 2 2.22 13.92 -12.36
N GLU A 3 1.26 14.79 -12.60
CA GLU A 3 1.11 15.48 -13.89
C GLU A 3 1.55 16.95 -13.84
N SER A 4 1.51 17.57 -12.66
CA SER A 4 1.90 18.96 -12.44
C SER A 4 3.11 19.06 -11.51
N HIS A 5 3.97 20.06 -11.72
CA HIS A 5 5.12 20.37 -10.85
C HIS A 5 4.70 20.50 -9.38
N GLU A 6 3.51 21.04 -9.12
CA GLU A 6 2.98 21.20 -7.76
C GLU A 6 2.62 19.88 -7.06
N GLU A 7 2.50 18.77 -7.79
CA GLU A 7 2.14 17.46 -7.22
C GLU A 7 3.35 16.69 -6.70
N TYR A 8 4.58 17.07 -7.08
CA TYR A 8 5.82 16.41 -6.66
C TYR A 8 6.21 16.84 -5.24
N ASP A 9 6.83 15.93 -4.49
CA ASP A 9 7.24 16.18 -3.10
C ASP A 9 8.27 17.29 -3.03
N ILE A 10 9.32 17.23 -3.86
CA ILE A 10 10.39 18.22 -3.94
C ILE A 10 10.23 19.00 -5.25
N GLN A 11 10.23 20.32 -5.14
CA GLN A 11 9.93 21.22 -6.23
C GLN A 11 11.08 22.19 -6.40
N VAL A 12 11.82 22.06 -7.49
CA VAL A 12 12.93 22.95 -7.82
C VAL A 12 12.50 23.90 -8.93
N THR A 13 12.54 25.20 -8.65
CA THR A 13 12.19 26.25 -9.61
C THR A 13 13.40 27.14 -9.86
N TRP A 14 13.76 27.35 -11.11
CA TRP A 14 14.79 28.33 -11.46
C TRP A 14 14.20 29.75 -11.43
N ASN A 15 14.77 30.63 -10.59
CA ASN A 15 14.42 32.04 -10.52
C ASN A 15 15.57 32.89 -11.10
N GLY A 16 15.65 32.93 -12.42
CA GLY A 16 16.58 33.75 -13.19
C GLY A 16 15.97 34.15 -14.53
N ALA A 17 16.45 35.23 -15.15
CA ALA A 17 15.88 35.71 -16.41
C ALA A 17 16.03 34.65 -17.52
N ASP A 18 17.17 33.96 -17.55
CA ASP A 18 17.50 32.85 -18.46
C ASP A 18 18.52 31.90 -17.77
N ALA A 19 18.77 30.74 -18.40
CA ALA A 19 19.77 29.73 -18.00
C ALA A 19 21.15 30.28 -17.64
N SER A 20 21.57 31.32 -18.37
CA SER A 20 22.91 31.90 -18.31
C SER A 20 23.01 33.11 -17.38
N ASP A 21 21.95 33.42 -16.64
CA ASP A 21 21.95 34.51 -15.68
C ASP A 21 22.82 34.15 -14.47
N SER A 22 23.95 34.83 -14.33
CA SER A 22 24.89 34.62 -13.22
C SER A 22 24.32 35.00 -11.85
N ASN A 23 23.17 35.67 -11.82
CA ASN A 23 22.46 36.02 -10.59
C ASN A 23 21.24 35.11 -10.33
N GLY A 24 20.95 34.16 -11.22
CA GLY A 24 19.84 33.24 -11.04
C GLY A 24 20.09 32.28 -9.88
N VAL A 25 19.02 31.95 -9.16
CA VAL A 25 19.05 31.02 -8.03
C VAL A 25 18.00 29.93 -8.21
N TYR A 26 18.32 28.73 -7.75
CA TYR A 26 17.36 27.63 -7.64
C TYR A 26 16.59 27.78 -6.34
N GLN A 27 15.28 27.88 -6.43
CA GLN A 27 14.36 27.83 -5.30
C GLN A 27 13.89 26.39 -5.12
N VAL A 28 14.30 25.77 -4.02
CA VAL A 28 13.86 24.44 -3.61
C VAL A 28 12.77 24.61 -2.57
N THR A 29 11.61 24.05 -2.85
CA THR A 29 10.47 23.97 -1.94
C THR A 29 9.94 22.54 -1.91
N PHE A 30 8.96 22.28 -1.05
CA PHE A 30 8.32 20.97 -0.95
C PHE A 30 6.79 21.08 -0.92
N ASN A 31 6.11 20.02 -1.33
CA ASN A 31 4.66 19.92 -1.25
C ASN A 31 4.22 19.72 0.21
N SER A 32 3.19 20.43 0.65
CA SER A 32 2.65 20.27 2.01
C SER A 32 2.07 18.88 2.30
N ASN A 33 1.76 18.08 1.27
CA ASN A 33 1.34 16.69 1.37
C ASN A 33 2.51 15.69 1.20
N ALA A 34 3.75 16.18 1.10
CA ALA A 34 4.92 15.31 1.00
C ALA A 34 5.01 14.38 2.21
N GLY A 35 5.46 13.15 1.98
CA GLY A 35 5.68 12.19 3.06
C GLY A 35 6.72 12.72 4.08
N GLU A 36 6.55 12.39 5.36
CA GLU A 36 7.58 12.68 6.35
C GLU A 36 8.83 11.81 6.12
N PHE A 37 10.00 12.38 6.39
CA PHE A 37 11.24 11.62 6.49
C PHE A 37 11.16 10.59 7.62
N ALA A 38 11.89 9.48 7.45
CA ALA A 38 12.01 8.44 8.46
C ALA A 38 12.46 9.00 9.81
N GLN A 39 11.62 8.84 10.85
CA GLN A 39 11.88 9.31 12.22
C GLN A 39 12.87 8.41 13.00
N VAL A 40 13.87 7.87 12.30
CA VAL A 40 14.85 6.92 12.84
C VAL A 40 16.24 7.32 12.38
N PRO A 41 17.18 7.62 13.30
CA PRO A 41 18.56 7.93 12.96
C PRO A 41 19.24 6.79 12.18
N GLY A 42 20.08 7.15 11.19
CA GLY A 42 20.83 6.19 10.38
C GLY A 42 20.00 5.42 9.36
N HIS A 43 18.75 5.82 9.12
CA HIS A 43 17.99 5.38 7.94
C HIS A 43 18.56 6.01 6.67
N SER A 44 18.43 5.35 5.51
CA SER A 44 18.96 5.86 4.23
C SER A 44 18.42 7.26 3.89
N GLU A 45 17.14 7.51 4.19
CA GLU A 45 16.52 8.84 4.03
C GLU A 45 17.17 9.91 4.89
N GLN A 46 17.64 9.55 6.10
CA GLN A 46 18.33 10.49 6.99
C GLN A 46 19.77 10.75 6.54
N GLU A 47 20.44 9.76 5.93
CA GLU A 47 21.74 9.95 5.28
C GLU A 47 21.63 10.86 4.04
N LEU A 48 20.57 10.71 3.26
CA LEU A 48 20.23 11.60 2.15
C LEU A 48 19.96 13.02 2.66
N ALA A 49 19.12 13.17 3.68
CA ALA A 49 18.82 14.45 4.32
C ALA A 49 20.10 15.17 4.79
N GLN A 50 21.00 14.45 5.46
CA GLN A 50 22.29 14.99 5.93
C GLN A 50 23.16 15.49 4.77
N ARG A 51 23.20 14.74 3.66
CA ARG A 51 24.01 15.09 2.49
C ARG A 51 23.50 16.34 1.78
N TYR A 52 22.19 16.49 1.67
CA TYR A 52 21.54 17.56 0.93
C TYR A 52 20.92 18.65 1.80
N LEU A 53 21.28 18.72 3.09
CA LEU A 53 20.80 19.75 4.04
C LEU A 53 21.02 21.20 3.55
N HIS A 54 22.02 21.41 2.70
CA HIS A 54 22.37 22.72 2.15
C HIS A 54 21.53 23.12 0.92
N VAL A 55 20.76 22.20 0.34
CA VAL A 55 19.87 22.47 -0.80
C VAL A 55 18.40 22.13 -0.50
N LEU A 56 18.12 21.27 0.47
CA LEU A 56 16.77 20.91 0.87
C LEU A 56 16.28 21.78 2.04
N PRO A 57 14.99 22.14 2.08
CA PRO A 57 14.35 22.82 3.22
C PRO A 57 14.15 21.84 4.39
N LEU A 58 15.23 21.54 5.11
CA LEU A 58 15.23 20.61 6.23
C LEU A 58 15.75 21.26 7.50
N VAL A 59 15.18 20.85 8.63
CA VAL A 59 15.61 21.24 9.98
C VAL A 59 15.86 19.99 10.81
N GLU A 60 16.84 20.06 11.71
CA GLU A 60 17.10 18.98 12.67
C GLU A 60 16.00 18.95 13.74
N ASN A 61 15.47 17.76 13.99
CA ASN A 61 14.40 17.53 14.95
C ASN A 61 14.88 17.83 16.38
N SER A 62 14.10 18.63 17.11
CA SER A 62 14.46 19.07 18.47
C SER A 62 14.46 17.95 19.53
N GLN A 63 13.80 16.83 19.26
CA GLN A 63 13.61 15.73 20.21
C GLN A 63 14.57 14.56 19.95
N ILE A 64 15.07 14.41 18.72
CA ILE A 64 15.90 13.27 18.30
C ILE A 64 17.09 13.77 17.50
N GLU A 65 18.29 13.66 18.09
CA GLU A 65 19.55 14.05 17.46
C GLU A 65 19.81 13.22 16.19
N GLY A 66 20.20 13.89 15.11
CA GLY A 66 20.49 13.26 13.82
C GLY A 66 19.26 12.84 13.00
N VAL A 67 18.06 13.26 13.40
CA VAL A 67 16.83 13.15 12.59
C VAL A 67 16.50 14.51 11.99
N TYR A 68 16.24 14.54 10.70
CA TYR A 68 15.83 15.72 9.94
C TYR A 68 14.37 15.60 9.51
N GLU A 69 13.70 16.74 9.53
CA GLU A 69 12.31 16.91 9.11
C GLU A 69 12.16 18.11 8.17
N TRP A 70 11.05 18.15 7.44
CA TRP A 70 10.73 19.29 6.57
C TRP A 70 10.65 20.58 7.39
N ASP A 71 11.30 21.63 6.90
CA ASP A 71 11.32 22.94 7.56
C ASP A 71 10.10 23.76 7.14
N TRP A 72 9.29 24.18 8.11
CA TRP A 72 8.05 24.92 7.90
C TRP A 72 8.20 26.37 8.36
N ASP A 73 7.72 27.32 7.55
CA ASP A 73 7.59 28.73 7.94
C ASP A 73 6.12 29.03 8.25
N ASP A 74 5.78 28.95 9.53
CA ASP A 74 4.41 29.04 10.07
C ASP A 74 3.48 27.97 9.45
N ASP A 75 2.74 28.32 8.40
CA ASP A 75 1.81 27.45 7.68
C ASP A 75 2.22 27.18 6.21
N SER A 76 3.41 27.65 5.79
CA SER A 76 3.92 27.48 4.42
C SER A 76 5.22 26.68 4.36
N PRO A 77 5.43 25.86 3.31
CA PRO A 77 6.71 25.21 3.05
C PRO A 77 7.84 26.24 2.97
N ARG A 78 8.95 26.02 3.68
CA ARG A 78 10.10 26.89 3.58
C ARG A 78 10.76 26.77 2.20
N ILE A 79 11.18 27.91 1.67
CA ILE A 79 11.94 27.99 0.42
C ILE A 79 13.43 28.11 0.76
N VAL A 80 14.24 27.24 0.18
CA VAL A 80 15.71 27.32 0.23
C VAL A 80 16.21 27.78 -1.14
N GLU A 81 17.04 28.82 -1.14
CA GLU A 81 17.70 29.32 -2.35
C GLU A 81 19.12 28.79 -2.42
N THR A 82 19.49 28.18 -3.55
CA THR A 82 20.83 27.65 -3.79
C THR A 82 21.30 27.94 -5.21
N THR A 83 22.60 28.05 -5.40
CA THR A 83 23.25 28.12 -6.71
C THR A 83 23.98 26.82 -7.07
N ASP A 84 23.93 25.82 -6.19
CA ASP A 84 24.62 24.54 -6.38
C ASP A 84 23.83 23.59 -7.29
N ALA A 85 24.00 23.81 -8.60
CA ALA A 85 23.46 22.97 -9.65
C ALA A 85 23.92 21.50 -9.54
N SER A 86 25.16 21.27 -9.07
CA SER A 86 25.74 19.93 -8.99
C SER A 86 25.09 19.09 -7.88
N ALA A 87 24.80 19.71 -6.75
CA ALA A 87 24.07 19.09 -5.65
C ALA A 87 22.64 18.74 -6.07
N ILE A 88 21.96 19.62 -6.81
CA ILE A 88 20.60 19.34 -7.32
C ILE A 88 20.60 18.17 -8.30
N SER A 89 21.55 18.12 -9.24
CA SER A 89 21.65 17.00 -10.17
C SER A 89 21.92 15.67 -9.45
N SER A 90 22.79 15.67 -8.44
CA SER A 90 23.10 14.47 -7.65
C SER A 90 21.91 14.02 -6.80
N LEU A 91 21.19 14.99 -6.23
CA LEU A 91 19.95 14.76 -5.50
C LEU A 91 18.93 14.04 -6.40
N PHE A 92 18.67 14.54 -7.61
CA PHE A 92 17.70 13.93 -8.53
C PHE A 92 18.06 12.48 -8.87
N MET A 93 19.35 12.18 -9.08
CA MET A 93 19.80 10.81 -9.32
C MET A 93 19.57 9.90 -8.11
N GLU A 94 19.82 10.39 -6.89
CA GLU A 94 19.65 9.61 -5.67
C GLU A 94 18.16 9.44 -5.29
N LEU A 95 17.31 10.37 -5.73
CA LEU A 95 15.87 10.27 -5.54
C LEU A 95 15.21 9.16 -6.37
N GLU A 96 15.85 8.68 -7.45
CA GLU A 96 15.36 7.55 -8.25
C GLU A 96 15.16 6.28 -7.40
N GLU A 97 16.06 6.01 -6.44
CA GLU A 97 15.95 4.87 -5.52
C GLU A 97 15.16 5.20 -4.23
N SER A 98 14.59 6.40 -4.14
CA SER A 98 13.91 6.88 -2.94
C SER A 98 12.39 6.66 -2.98
N ARG A 99 11.71 6.96 -1.87
CA ARG A 99 10.24 7.02 -1.82
C ARG A 99 9.65 8.37 -2.21
N PHE A 100 10.50 9.35 -2.52
CA PHE A 100 10.13 10.73 -2.81
C PHE A 100 10.09 10.97 -4.32
N SER A 101 9.39 12.02 -4.69
CA SER A 101 9.28 12.51 -6.05
C SER A 101 9.86 13.92 -6.15
N ALA A 102 10.53 14.25 -7.25
CA ALA A 102 11.06 15.57 -7.50
C ALA A 102 10.76 16.04 -8.92
N SER A 103 10.41 17.30 -9.06
CA SER A 103 10.31 17.95 -10.37
C SER A 103 11.14 19.22 -10.39
N MET A 104 11.67 19.51 -11.58
CA MET A 104 12.36 20.75 -11.85
C MET A 104 11.62 21.53 -12.93
N ASN A 105 11.33 22.80 -12.64
CA ASN A 105 10.90 23.75 -13.63
C ASN A 105 12.07 24.73 -13.89
N SER A 106 12.83 24.44 -14.95
CA SER A 106 13.96 25.26 -15.35
C SER A 106 13.82 25.66 -16.81
N THR A 107 14.09 26.94 -17.10
CA THR A 107 14.28 27.44 -18.47
C THR A 107 15.71 27.20 -18.97
N SER A 108 16.54 26.49 -18.19
CA SER A 108 17.95 26.26 -18.49
C SER A 108 18.21 25.02 -19.34
N SER A 109 19.02 25.19 -20.39
CA SER A 109 19.44 24.09 -21.27
C SER A 109 20.39 23.08 -20.59
N GLU A 110 20.98 23.44 -19.44
CA GLU A 110 21.85 22.53 -18.66
C GLU A 110 21.06 21.40 -17.98
N PHE A 111 19.77 21.61 -17.72
CA PHE A 111 18.90 20.66 -17.01
C PHE A 111 17.79 20.06 -17.89
N ASP A 112 17.79 20.33 -19.20
CA ASP A 112 16.80 19.80 -20.16
C ASP A 112 16.82 18.26 -20.26
N THR A 113 17.88 17.63 -19.74
CA THR A 113 18.02 16.16 -19.63
C THR A 113 17.55 15.59 -18.29
N ILE A 114 17.37 16.43 -17.27
CA ILE A 114 16.91 16.02 -15.94
C ILE A 114 15.41 16.24 -15.89
N GLY A 115 14.68 15.18 -16.25
CA GLY A 115 13.22 15.15 -16.16
C GLY A 115 12.73 15.07 -14.71
N PRO A 116 11.40 15.14 -14.51
CA PRO A 116 10.82 14.80 -13.22
C PRO A 116 11.18 13.37 -12.84
N VAL A 117 11.54 13.17 -11.58
CA VAL A 117 11.88 11.88 -10.98
C VAL A 117 10.75 11.47 -10.04
N VAL A 118 10.28 10.24 -10.18
CA VAL A 118 9.41 9.60 -9.21
C VAL A 118 10.17 8.38 -8.75
N GLY A 119 10.66 8.37 -7.51
CA GLY A 119 11.46 7.27 -7.02
C GLY A 119 10.70 5.95 -7.00
N ASP A 120 11.43 4.84 -7.11
CA ASP A 120 10.88 3.47 -7.20
C ASP A 120 9.98 3.13 -6.00
N GLY A 121 10.27 3.69 -4.82
CA GLY A 121 9.49 3.50 -3.60
C GLY A 121 8.26 4.40 -3.47
N HIS A 122 8.01 5.30 -4.43
CA HIS A 122 6.95 6.30 -4.33
C HIS A 122 5.56 5.66 -4.55
N PRO A 123 4.53 5.96 -3.71
CA PRO A 123 3.21 5.31 -3.82
C PRO A 123 2.51 5.47 -5.16
N THR A 124 2.83 6.54 -5.90
CA THR A 124 2.26 6.82 -7.23
C THR A 124 3.10 6.27 -8.39
N SER A 125 4.25 5.64 -8.10
CA SER A 125 5.01 4.88 -9.09
C SER A 125 4.13 3.71 -9.57
N ILE A 126 3.93 3.66 -10.88
CA ILE A 126 3.13 2.65 -11.58
C ILE A 126 3.96 2.28 -12.81
N GLY A 127 4.56 1.09 -12.82
CA GLY A 127 5.40 0.66 -13.93
C GLY A 127 6.40 -0.45 -13.61
N ASP A 128 6.89 -0.52 -12.38
CA ASP A 128 8.05 -1.36 -12.05
C ASP A 128 7.68 -2.63 -11.26
N GLY A 129 6.44 -2.73 -10.79
CA GLY A 129 5.95 -3.90 -10.05
C GLY A 129 5.43 -5.03 -10.96
N PRO A 130 5.62 -6.32 -10.60
CA PRO A 130 5.18 -7.47 -11.40
C PRO A 130 3.65 -7.56 -11.60
N LEU A 131 2.87 -6.76 -10.87
CA LEU A 131 1.40 -6.71 -10.93
C LEU A 131 0.84 -5.39 -11.47
N ASP A 132 1.69 -4.44 -11.85
CA ASP A 132 1.25 -3.12 -12.31
C ASP A 132 0.50 -3.18 -13.64
N GLY A 133 0.77 -4.17 -14.49
CA GLY A 133 0.05 -4.36 -15.75
C GLY A 133 -1.47 -4.52 -15.57
N ILE A 134 -1.93 -5.14 -14.49
CA ILE A 134 -3.36 -5.30 -14.20
C ILE A 134 -3.97 -3.96 -13.77
N ALA A 135 -3.25 -3.20 -12.94
CA ALA A 135 -3.70 -1.89 -12.46
C ALA A 135 -3.78 -0.88 -13.62
N VAL A 136 -2.76 -0.85 -14.48
CA VAL A 136 -2.73 -0.02 -15.70
C VAL A 136 -3.86 -0.42 -16.64
N PHE A 137 -4.06 -1.71 -16.89
CA PHE A 137 -5.17 -2.19 -17.73
C PHE A 137 -6.53 -1.73 -17.21
N MET A 138 -6.81 -1.88 -15.92
CA MET A 138 -8.08 -1.44 -15.32
C MET A 138 -8.25 0.08 -15.39
N ARG A 139 -7.17 0.85 -15.17
CA ARG A 139 -7.19 2.30 -15.32
C ARG A 139 -7.58 2.70 -16.75
N ASP A 140 -6.85 2.21 -17.74
CA ASP A 140 -6.98 2.67 -19.12
C ASP A 140 -8.29 2.23 -19.77
N ASN A 141 -8.80 1.06 -19.41
CA ASN A 141 -9.99 0.48 -20.04
C ASN A 141 -11.29 0.75 -19.26
N PHE A 142 -11.22 1.00 -17.95
CA PHE A 142 -12.42 1.08 -17.11
C PHE A 142 -12.51 2.38 -16.30
N TRP A 143 -11.45 2.81 -15.60
CA TRP A 143 -11.58 3.98 -14.72
C TRP A 143 -11.51 5.30 -15.48
N GLN A 144 -10.52 5.43 -16.36
CA GLN A 144 -10.24 6.66 -17.11
C GLN A 144 -11.32 6.98 -18.16
N PRO A 145 -11.83 6.03 -18.96
CA PRO A 145 -12.90 6.33 -19.93
C PRO A 145 -14.20 6.79 -19.29
N PHE A 146 -14.45 6.37 -18.05
CA PHE A 146 -15.65 6.72 -17.29
C PHE A 146 -15.45 7.93 -16.37
N GLY A 147 -14.24 8.52 -16.33
CA GLY A 147 -13.93 9.69 -15.52
C GLY A 147 -14.12 9.46 -14.01
N ILE A 148 -13.92 8.23 -13.54
CA ILE A 148 -14.17 7.86 -12.14
C ILE A 148 -12.98 8.30 -11.29
N SER A 149 -13.22 9.24 -10.35
CA SER A 149 -12.18 9.71 -9.42
C SER A 149 -11.70 8.60 -8.48
N VAL A 150 -10.46 8.72 -7.99
CA VAL A 150 -9.83 7.72 -7.10
C VAL A 150 -10.70 7.41 -5.87
N THR A 151 -11.31 8.44 -5.25
CA THR A 151 -12.23 8.26 -4.12
C THR A 151 -13.43 7.39 -4.48
N MET A 152 -14.02 7.59 -5.67
CA MET A 152 -15.15 6.79 -6.13
C MET A 152 -14.73 5.36 -6.49
N GLN A 153 -13.53 5.16 -7.04
CA GLN A 153 -12.98 3.82 -7.28
C GLN A 153 -12.90 3.04 -5.97
N PHE A 154 -12.34 3.65 -4.92
CA PHE A 154 -12.24 3.04 -3.59
C PHE A 154 -13.61 2.69 -3.01
N LEU A 155 -14.59 3.61 -3.09
CA LEU A 155 -15.95 3.37 -2.59
C LEU A 155 -16.65 2.23 -3.33
N ILE A 156 -16.57 2.21 -4.66
CA ILE A 156 -17.19 1.16 -5.49
C ILE A 156 -16.58 -0.21 -5.15
N LEU A 157 -15.25 -0.30 -5.14
CA LEU A 157 -14.55 -1.54 -4.83
C LEU A 157 -14.84 -2.01 -3.41
N GLY A 158 -14.81 -1.10 -2.43
CA GLY A 158 -15.13 -1.39 -1.04
C GLY A 158 -16.56 -1.90 -0.85
N CYS A 159 -17.55 -1.27 -1.51
CA CYS A 159 -18.95 -1.70 -1.45
C CYS A 159 -19.17 -3.08 -2.07
N ILE A 160 -18.57 -3.35 -3.24
CA ILE A 160 -18.66 -4.65 -3.91
C ILE A 160 -18.01 -5.73 -3.03
N PHE A 161 -16.78 -5.48 -2.59
CA PHE A 161 -16.04 -6.43 -1.76
C PHE A 161 -16.73 -6.71 -0.43
N GLY A 162 -17.20 -5.66 0.26
CA GLY A 162 -17.92 -5.78 1.53
C GLY A 162 -19.24 -6.55 1.39
N SER A 163 -19.96 -6.34 0.30
CA SER A 163 -21.21 -7.06 0.01
C SER A 163 -20.96 -8.56 -0.21
N ILE A 164 -19.94 -8.90 -1.01
CA ILE A 164 -19.55 -10.29 -1.28
C ILE A 164 -19.06 -10.96 0.01
N GLN A 165 -18.15 -10.30 0.74
CA GLN A 165 -17.57 -10.85 1.97
C GLN A 165 -18.64 -11.07 3.05
N GLY A 166 -19.59 -10.14 3.21
CA GLY A 166 -20.68 -10.28 4.17
C GLY A 166 -21.60 -11.46 3.84
N GLY A 167 -22.00 -11.59 2.58
CA GLY A 167 -22.82 -12.70 2.10
C GLY A 167 -22.15 -14.05 2.30
N SER A 168 -20.88 -14.18 1.89
CA SER A 168 -20.11 -15.42 2.04
C SER A 168 -19.92 -15.83 3.50
N GLN A 169 -19.66 -14.88 4.41
CA GLN A 169 -19.51 -15.21 5.84
C GLN A 169 -20.80 -15.72 6.48
N GLY A 170 -21.95 -15.16 6.10
CA GLY A 170 -23.25 -15.61 6.58
C GLY A 170 -23.60 -17.01 6.07
N LEU A 171 -23.43 -17.22 4.76
CA LEU A 171 -23.70 -18.51 4.12
C LEU A 171 -22.79 -19.62 4.66
N ALA A 172 -21.49 -19.35 4.83
CA ALA A 172 -20.54 -20.32 5.36
C ALA A 172 -20.93 -20.81 6.77
N ARG A 173 -21.34 -19.89 7.67
CA ARG A 173 -21.77 -20.27 9.03
C ARG A 173 -23.06 -21.09 9.01
N SER A 174 -24.03 -20.70 8.18
CA SER A 174 -25.31 -21.44 8.05
C SER A 174 -25.09 -22.85 7.49
N LEU A 175 -24.27 -22.98 6.44
CA LEU A 175 -23.95 -24.25 5.81
C LEU A 175 -23.18 -25.16 6.78
N PHE A 176 -22.17 -24.62 7.47
CA PHE A 176 -21.42 -25.36 8.48
C PHE A 176 -22.32 -25.87 9.60
N GLY A 177 -23.25 -25.03 10.10
CA GLY A 177 -24.19 -25.43 11.15
C GLY A 177 -25.10 -26.60 10.77
N GLN A 178 -25.45 -26.76 9.49
CA GLN A 178 -26.25 -27.90 9.01
C GLN A 178 -25.46 -29.22 8.97
N MET A 179 -24.14 -29.15 8.82
CA MET A 179 -23.24 -30.31 8.77
C MET A 179 -22.66 -30.68 10.14
N VAL A 180 -23.06 -29.99 11.21
CA VAL A 180 -22.58 -30.24 12.57
C VAL A 180 -23.65 -31.01 13.36
N PRO A 181 -23.32 -32.16 13.97
CA PRO A 181 -24.25 -32.89 14.82
C PRO A 181 -24.63 -32.06 16.05
N GLU A 182 -25.91 -32.05 16.41
CA GLU A 182 -26.44 -31.27 17.54
C GLU A 182 -25.79 -31.71 18.85
N SER A 183 -25.58 -33.02 19.01
CA SER A 183 -24.99 -33.65 20.20
C SER A 183 -23.56 -33.22 20.51
N ARG A 184 -22.78 -32.78 19.51
CA ARG A 184 -21.37 -32.35 19.66
C ARG A 184 -21.10 -30.97 19.10
N SER A 185 -22.14 -30.14 18.98
CA SER A 185 -22.05 -28.80 18.42
C SER A 185 -20.94 -27.94 19.04
N ALA A 186 -20.78 -27.98 20.36
CA ALA A 186 -19.74 -27.22 21.07
C ALA A 186 -18.30 -27.58 20.63
N GLU A 187 -18.02 -28.86 20.36
CA GLU A 187 -16.69 -29.32 19.93
C GLU A 187 -16.38 -28.81 18.51
N PHE A 188 -17.33 -28.99 17.58
CA PHE A 188 -17.17 -28.55 16.19
C PHE A 188 -17.11 -27.03 16.04
N PHE A 189 -17.94 -26.29 16.76
CA PHE A 189 -17.85 -24.81 16.79
C PHE A 189 -16.56 -24.33 17.49
N GLY A 190 -16.04 -25.09 18.46
CA GLY A 190 -14.73 -24.86 19.05
C GLY A 190 -13.60 -24.97 18.02
N PHE A 191 -13.60 -26.03 17.21
CA PHE A 191 -12.65 -26.19 16.09
C PHE A 191 -12.82 -25.09 15.04
N PHE A 192 -14.05 -24.78 14.64
CA PHE A 192 -14.34 -23.69 13.69
C PHE A 192 -13.76 -22.35 14.17
N GLY A 193 -13.95 -22.02 15.45
CA GLY A 193 -13.38 -20.83 16.07
C GLY A 193 -11.85 -20.84 16.13
N PHE A 194 -11.24 -21.99 16.43
CA PHE A 194 -9.78 -22.14 16.41
C PHE A 194 -9.19 -21.90 15.02
N PHE A 195 -9.73 -22.55 13.98
CA PHE A 195 -9.27 -22.33 12.61
C PHE A 195 -9.51 -20.90 12.12
N GLY A 196 -10.58 -20.25 12.58
CA GLY A 196 -10.78 -18.82 12.33
C GLY A 196 -9.64 -17.95 12.86
N LYS A 197 -9.12 -18.25 14.06
CA LYS A 197 -7.96 -17.55 14.63
C LYS A 197 -6.67 -17.86 13.88
N VAL A 198 -6.46 -19.11 13.48
CA VAL A 198 -5.30 -19.50 12.66
C VAL A 198 -5.32 -18.76 11.32
N ALA A 199 -6.47 -18.72 10.63
CA ALA A 199 -6.63 -17.98 9.39
C ALA A 199 -6.35 -16.47 9.56
N ALA A 200 -6.79 -15.88 10.68
CA ALA A 200 -6.53 -14.48 11.00
C ALA A 200 -5.03 -14.18 11.23
N LEU A 201 -4.20 -15.19 11.55
CA LEU A 201 -2.75 -15.05 11.64
C LEU A 201 -2.07 -15.29 10.28
N VAL A 202 -2.49 -16.31 9.53
CA VAL A 202 -1.87 -16.69 8.26
C VAL A 202 -1.94 -15.58 7.22
N GLY A 203 -3.07 -14.87 7.12
CA GLY A 203 -3.25 -13.78 6.16
C GLY A 203 -2.21 -12.66 6.32
N PRO A 204 -2.13 -12.00 7.49
CA PRO A 204 -1.14 -10.95 7.75
C PRO A 204 0.31 -11.41 7.63
N VAL A 205 0.64 -12.63 8.07
CA VAL A 205 1.99 -13.18 7.95
C VAL A 205 2.38 -13.35 6.48
N MET A 206 1.49 -13.95 5.68
CA MET A 206 1.74 -14.15 4.24
C MET A 206 1.84 -12.82 3.50
N TYR A 207 0.96 -11.86 3.82
CA TYR A 207 1.04 -10.49 3.31
C TYR A 207 2.39 -9.85 3.65
N GLY A 208 2.80 -9.87 4.92
CA GLY A 208 4.03 -9.23 5.38
C GLY A 208 5.28 -9.83 4.72
N VAL A 209 5.36 -11.16 4.62
CA VAL A 209 6.48 -11.84 3.96
C VAL A 209 6.58 -11.44 2.49
N LEU A 210 5.47 -11.42 1.76
CA LEU A 210 5.48 -11.11 0.33
C LEU A 210 5.58 -9.62 0.03
N ALA A 211 5.06 -8.76 0.90
CA ALA A 211 5.24 -7.32 0.80
C ALA A 211 6.71 -6.92 1.00
N VAL A 212 7.40 -7.55 1.96
CA VAL A 212 8.83 -7.32 2.20
C VAL A 212 9.71 -7.93 1.10
N ALA A 213 9.35 -9.11 0.60
CA ALA A 213 10.17 -9.80 -0.41
C ALA A 213 10.03 -9.23 -1.83
N TYR A 214 8.90 -8.59 -2.13
CA TYR A 214 8.61 -8.01 -3.44
C TYR A 214 8.15 -6.57 -3.28
N ASP A 215 6.84 -6.36 -3.20
CA ASP A 215 6.22 -5.07 -2.95
C ASP A 215 4.82 -5.29 -2.36
N SER A 216 4.28 -4.25 -1.72
CA SER A 216 2.94 -4.17 -1.15
C SER A 216 1.86 -4.68 -2.09
N ARG A 217 1.96 -4.43 -3.41
CA ARG A 217 0.98 -4.91 -4.41
C ARG A 217 0.96 -6.44 -4.50
N VAL A 218 2.14 -7.06 -4.51
CA VAL A 218 2.29 -8.53 -4.48
C VAL A 218 1.82 -9.09 -3.14
N GLY A 219 2.12 -8.38 -2.06
CA GLY A 219 1.57 -8.66 -0.73
C GLY A 219 0.04 -8.76 -0.76
N ILE A 220 -0.66 -7.74 -1.27
CA ILE A 220 -2.13 -7.75 -1.35
C ILE A 220 -2.63 -8.89 -2.25
N ALA A 221 -2.03 -9.09 -3.42
CA ALA A 221 -2.43 -10.12 -4.37
C ALA A 221 -2.25 -11.54 -3.84
N SER A 222 -1.33 -11.76 -2.90
CA SER A 222 -1.17 -13.05 -2.25
C SER A 222 -2.43 -13.53 -1.55
N ILE A 223 -3.24 -12.62 -1.02
CA ILE A 223 -4.51 -12.94 -0.36
C ILE A 223 -5.46 -13.61 -1.36
N SER A 224 -5.41 -13.23 -2.65
CA SER A 224 -6.18 -13.88 -3.71
C SER A 224 -5.81 -15.36 -3.88
N ILE A 225 -4.56 -15.75 -3.63
CA ILE A 225 -4.13 -17.16 -3.66
C ILE A 225 -4.85 -17.96 -2.57
N LEU A 226 -5.00 -17.40 -1.36
CA LEU A 226 -5.78 -18.04 -0.29
C LEU A 226 -7.25 -18.18 -0.67
N PHE A 227 -7.86 -17.15 -1.28
CA PHE A 227 -9.25 -17.21 -1.75
C PHE A 227 -9.44 -18.27 -2.83
N ILE A 228 -8.54 -18.34 -3.82
CA ILE A 228 -8.58 -19.33 -4.90
C ILE A 228 -8.39 -20.73 -4.33
N SER A 229 -7.37 -20.94 -3.49
CA SER A 229 -7.11 -22.22 -2.82
C SER A 229 -8.30 -22.67 -1.99
N GLY A 230 -8.88 -21.77 -1.18
CA GLY A 230 -10.07 -22.07 -0.38
C GLY A 230 -11.28 -22.41 -1.24
N THR A 231 -11.49 -21.69 -2.34
CA THR A 231 -12.60 -21.93 -3.27
C THR A 231 -12.46 -23.26 -3.99
N ILE A 232 -11.25 -23.60 -4.45
CA ILE A 232 -10.96 -24.91 -5.05
C ILE A 232 -11.20 -26.02 -4.02
N MET A 233 -10.74 -25.86 -2.79
CA MET A 233 -10.95 -26.83 -1.72
C MET A 233 -12.44 -27.04 -1.41
N LEU A 234 -13.21 -25.96 -1.32
CA LEU A 234 -14.66 -26.03 -1.08
C LEU A 234 -15.42 -26.70 -2.22
N ARG A 235 -14.93 -26.64 -3.46
CA ARG A 235 -15.55 -27.32 -4.60
C ARG A 235 -15.56 -28.86 -4.47
N PHE A 236 -14.67 -29.42 -3.66
CA PHE A 236 -14.60 -30.86 -3.42
C PHE A 236 -15.43 -31.31 -2.20
N VAL A 237 -16.11 -30.39 -1.51
CA VAL A 237 -16.93 -30.71 -0.34
C VAL A 237 -18.33 -31.14 -0.80
N ASP A 238 -18.72 -32.35 -0.42
CA ASP A 238 -20.09 -32.86 -0.58
C ASP A 238 -20.90 -32.46 0.66
N VAL A 239 -21.87 -31.57 0.46
CA VAL A 239 -22.67 -31.00 1.54
C VAL A 239 -23.70 -32.00 2.03
N GLU A 240 -24.39 -32.67 1.10
CA GLU A 240 -25.43 -33.65 1.40
C GLU A 240 -24.87 -34.81 2.25
N ALA A 241 -23.70 -35.34 1.87
CA ALA A 241 -23.02 -36.37 2.64
C ALA A 241 -22.63 -35.88 4.05
N GLY A 242 -22.22 -34.61 4.18
CA GLY A 242 -21.91 -34.00 5.47
C GLY A 242 -23.13 -33.90 6.40
N ILE A 243 -24.28 -33.52 5.86
CA ILE A 243 -25.55 -33.44 6.62
C ILE A 243 -26.01 -34.84 7.04
N GLU A 244 -25.94 -35.83 6.14
CA GLU A 244 -26.33 -37.21 6.45
C GLU A 244 -25.46 -37.80 7.56
N ALA A 245 -24.14 -37.61 7.49
CA ALA A 245 -23.21 -38.06 8.53
C ALA A 245 -23.49 -37.41 9.90
N ALA A 246 -23.85 -36.12 9.92
CA ALA A 246 -24.23 -35.43 11.16
C ALA A 246 -25.51 -36.03 11.77
N GLN A 247 -26.52 -36.31 10.95
CA GLN A 247 -27.79 -36.91 11.40
C GLN A 247 -27.62 -38.35 11.89
N GLU A 248 -26.79 -39.15 11.21
CA GLU A 248 -26.50 -40.52 11.63
C GLU A 248 -25.81 -40.56 13.00
N GLU A 249 -24.86 -39.67 13.23
CA GLU A 249 -24.16 -39.57 14.50
C GLU A 249 -25.09 -39.16 15.65
N ASP A 250 -25.98 -38.19 15.42
CA ASP A 250 -27.00 -37.81 16.40
C ASP A 250 -27.96 -38.97 16.71
N ARG A 251 -28.35 -39.74 15.70
CA ARG A 251 -29.19 -40.94 15.88
C ARG A 251 -28.47 -42.01 16.71
N ARG A 252 -27.17 -42.20 16.48
CA ARG A 252 -26.35 -43.16 17.22
C ARG A 252 -26.25 -42.80 18.70
N ILE A 253 -25.95 -41.54 19.01
CA ILE A 253 -25.80 -41.06 20.40
C ILE A 253 -27.14 -41.12 21.14
N ARG A 254 -28.24 -40.67 20.51
CA ARG A 254 -29.58 -40.78 21.11
C ARG A 254 -30.04 -42.23 21.26
N GLY A 255 -29.71 -43.10 20.31
CA GLY A 255 -30.04 -44.53 20.40
C GLY A 255 -29.34 -45.24 21.56
N GLN A 256 -28.10 -44.85 21.88
CA GLN A 256 -27.36 -45.37 23.03
C GLN A 256 -27.98 -44.94 24.36
N SER A 257 -28.39 -43.68 24.50
CA SER A 257 -29.01 -43.19 25.74
C SER A 257 -30.32 -43.92 26.10
N PHE A 258 -31.10 -44.37 25.10
CA PHE A 258 -32.31 -45.15 25.34
C PHE A 258 -32.08 -46.63 25.70
N SER A 259 -30.85 -47.15 25.51
CA SER A 259 -30.51 -48.55 25.83
C SER A 259 -29.91 -48.74 27.22
N GLU A 260 -29.51 -47.64 27.88
CA GLU A 260 -28.88 -47.65 29.21
C GLU A 260 -29.85 -47.30 30.36
N GLU A 261 -31.10 -46.89 30.07
CA GLU A 261 -32.20 -46.72 31.03
C GLU A 261 -33.07 -47.98 31.17
#